data_AF-A0A9E5T3J3-F1
#
_entry.id   AF-A0A9E5T3J3-F1
#
_cell.length_a   1.000
_cell.length_b   1.000
_cell.length_c   1.000
_cell.angle_alpha   90.00
_cell.angle_beta   90.00
_cell.angle_gamma   90.00
#
_symmetry.space_group_name_H-M   'P 1'
#
loop_
_entity.id
_entity.type
_entity.pdbx_description
1 polymer ?
#
loop_
_entity_poly.entity_id
_entity_poly.type
_entity_poly.pdbx_seq_one_letter_code
_entity_poly.pdbx_strand_id
1 'polypeptide(L)'
;MHDPSTGGCVDRIRKFVSEVARRRVFATTALYIVAAWAVIQVADLSIEAGLLRIPLRSVFVAAFLGFPIALVVAWSYDITRKGIVRTPPADAPDVNSHNHAAAVDLALVLLRTGETERADYLLQKSLEHIDTIHRFGINGYAVDDVLIYTMQGRKDKAIATLRQAVDEGWRGSWWIFLELDPALDPLRDDPEFQSIVETIRADMAAQRQQLDQMRANGELPPIP
;
A
#
# COMPACT_ATOMS: atom_id res chain seq x y z
N MET A 1 13.79 6.22 50.95
CA MET A 1 13.43 7.35 50.08
C MET A 1 13.63 6.93 48.63
N HIS A 2 12.61 6.31 48.00
CA HIS A 2 12.14 6.54 46.62
C HIS A 2 11.08 5.47 46.29
N ASP A 3 9.83 5.90 46.10
CA ASP A 3 8.68 5.08 45.68
C ASP A 3 8.63 5.02 44.14
N PRO A 4 8.54 3.83 43.50
CA PRO A 4 8.55 3.66 42.04
C PRO A 4 7.18 3.85 41.35
N SER A 5 6.12 4.27 42.06
CA SER A 5 4.75 4.28 41.52
C SER A 5 4.38 5.49 40.62
N THR A 6 5.22 6.53 40.51
CA THR A 6 4.88 7.78 39.79
C THR A 6 5.18 7.80 38.29
N GLY A 7 5.96 6.84 37.76
CA GLY A 7 6.31 6.82 36.32
C GLY A 7 5.19 6.33 35.39
N GLY A 8 4.40 5.34 35.82
CA GLY A 8 3.47 4.64 34.94
C GLY A 8 2.20 5.42 34.54
N CYS A 9 1.81 6.44 35.30
CA CYS A 9 0.65 7.27 34.95
C CYS A 9 1.02 8.32 33.90
N VAL A 10 2.17 8.97 34.07
CA VAL A 10 2.68 9.99 33.14
C VAL A 10 3.01 9.36 31.79
N ASP A 11 3.60 8.17 31.79
CA ASP A 11 3.90 7.45 30.55
C ASP A 11 2.62 6.96 29.84
N ARG A 12 1.61 6.53 30.59
CA ARG A 12 0.31 6.13 30.04
C ARG A 12 -0.42 7.33 29.44
N ILE A 13 -0.41 8.48 30.11
CA ILE A 13 -1.00 9.73 29.61
C ILE A 13 -0.24 10.22 28.38
N ARG A 14 1.10 10.20 28.38
CA ARG A 14 1.91 10.52 27.18
C ARG A 14 1.59 9.59 26.03
N LYS A 15 1.45 8.29 26.29
CA LYS A 15 1.07 7.29 25.28
C LYS A 15 -0.32 7.61 24.72
N PHE A 16 -1.33 7.84 25.57
CA PHE A 16 -2.68 8.26 25.15
C PHE A 16 -2.70 9.58 24.37
N VAL A 17 -1.99 10.62 24.83
CA VAL A 17 -1.89 11.92 24.14
C VAL A 17 -1.20 11.76 22.79
N SER A 18 -0.14 10.94 22.71
CA SER A 18 0.54 10.63 21.45
C SER A 18 -0.34 9.80 20.50
N GLU A 19 -1.20 8.93 21.04
CA GLU A 19 -2.15 8.10 20.29
C GLU A 19 -3.26 8.98 19.70
N VAL A 20 -3.77 9.93 20.48
CA VAL A 20 -4.79 10.91 20.04
C VAL A 20 -4.19 11.94 19.08
N ALA A 21 -2.94 12.33 19.28
CA ALA A 21 -2.25 13.29 18.41
C ALA A 21 -1.95 12.74 17.01
N ARG A 22 -1.67 11.45 16.90
CA ARG A 22 -1.45 10.78 15.61
C ARG A 22 -2.70 10.77 14.72
N ARG A 23 -3.91 10.89 15.28
CA ARG A 23 -5.16 10.84 14.52
C ARG A 23 -5.62 12.17 13.88
N ARG A 24 -4.76 13.20 13.77
CA ARG A 24 -5.13 14.56 13.30
C ARG A 24 -6.27 15.23 14.10
N VAL A 25 -6.75 14.63 15.20
CA VAL A 25 -7.88 15.13 15.99
C VAL A 25 -7.58 16.54 16.51
N PHE A 26 -6.34 16.81 16.95
CA PHE A 26 -5.94 18.17 17.37
C PHE A 26 -5.93 19.19 16.23
N ALA A 27 -5.62 18.80 15.00
CA ALA A 27 -5.66 19.72 13.87
C ALA A 27 -7.11 20.12 13.56
N THR A 28 -8.03 19.16 13.60
CA THR A 28 -9.46 19.41 13.44
C THR A 28 -10.01 20.25 14.59
N THR A 29 -9.70 19.91 15.85
CA THR A 29 -10.15 20.67 17.02
C THR A 29 -9.60 22.10 17.05
N ALA A 30 -8.32 22.30 16.71
CA ALA A 30 -7.72 23.62 16.62
C ALA A 30 -8.37 24.45 15.48
N LEU A 31 -8.64 23.84 14.34
CA LEU A 31 -9.38 24.48 13.24
C LEU A 31 -10.78 24.91 13.68
N TYR A 32 -11.50 24.07 14.44
CA TYR A 32 -12.81 24.42 15.01
C TYR A 32 -12.73 25.59 15.98
N ILE A 33 -11.70 25.65 16.82
CA ILE A 33 -11.50 26.77 17.76
C ILE A 33 -11.22 28.07 17.00
N VAL A 34 -10.35 28.04 15.97
CA VAL A 34 -10.03 29.24 15.17
C VAL A 34 -11.24 29.70 14.35
N ALA A 35 -11.98 28.77 13.75
CA ALA A 35 -13.20 29.08 13.02
C ALA A 35 -14.27 29.69 13.94
N ALA A 36 -14.47 29.11 15.13
CA ALA A 36 -15.39 29.64 16.13
C ALA A 36 -14.97 31.05 16.62
N TRP A 37 -13.68 31.28 16.83
CA TRP A 37 -13.16 32.59 17.22
C TRP A 37 -13.32 33.65 16.14
N ALA A 38 -13.04 33.31 14.87
CA ALA A 38 -13.21 34.22 13.73
C ALA A 38 -14.69 34.59 13.51
N VAL A 39 -15.58 33.62 13.72
CA VAL A 39 -17.04 33.81 13.73
C VAL A 39 -17.47 34.86 14.75
N ILE A 40 -16.94 34.77 15.98
CA ILE A 40 -17.29 35.68 17.08
C ILE A 40 -16.82 37.11 16.76
N GLN A 41 -15.57 37.27 16.29
CA GLN A 41 -15.01 38.57 15.89
C GLN A 41 -15.84 39.27 14.80
N VAL A 42 -16.27 38.51 13.78
CA VAL A 42 -17.06 39.06 12.68
C VAL A 42 -18.47 39.44 13.14
N ALA A 43 -19.05 38.67 14.08
CA ALA A 43 -20.35 38.98 14.68
C ALA A 43 -20.31 40.29 15.48
N ASP A 44 -19.28 40.46 16.31
CA ASP A 44 -19.11 41.68 17.12
C ASP A 44 -18.88 42.91 16.24
N LEU A 45 -17.98 42.83 15.25
CA LEU A 45 -17.66 43.93 14.33
C LEU A 45 -18.87 44.36 13.47
N SER A 46 -19.76 43.42 13.13
CA SER A 46 -20.93 43.70 12.29
C SER A 46 -22.04 44.44 13.05
N ILE A 47 -22.17 44.20 14.36
CA ILE A 47 -23.15 44.87 15.22
C ILE A 47 -22.76 46.33 15.44
N GLU A 48 -21.47 46.61 15.60
CA GLU A 48 -20.95 47.95 15.90
C GLU A 48 -20.91 48.86 14.66
N ALA A 49 -20.72 48.30 13.46
CA ALA A 49 -20.50 49.08 12.23
C ALA A 49 -21.76 49.64 11.54
N GLY A 50 -22.98 49.19 11.88
CA GLY A 50 -24.25 49.78 11.42
C GLY A 50 -24.49 49.88 9.90
N LEU A 51 -23.76 49.11 9.08
CA LEU A 51 -23.44 49.50 7.69
C LEU A 51 -24.35 48.99 6.54
N LEU A 52 -25.46 48.26 6.75
CA LEU A 52 -26.25 47.71 5.63
C LEU A 52 -27.78 47.82 5.78
N ARG A 53 -28.43 48.39 4.74
CA ARG A 53 -29.90 48.57 4.56
C ARG A 53 -30.62 47.38 3.89
N ILE A 54 -29.90 46.29 3.62
CA ILE A 54 -30.46 44.97 3.26
C ILE A 54 -30.47 44.16 4.57
N PRO A 55 -31.44 43.24 4.86
CA PRO A 55 -31.32 42.38 6.04
C PRO A 55 -30.04 41.55 5.94
N LEU A 56 -29.00 42.06 6.59
CA LEU A 56 -27.61 41.61 6.49
C LEU A 56 -27.49 40.13 6.88
N ARG A 57 -28.32 39.69 7.84
CA ARG A 57 -28.52 38.30 8.25
C ARG A 57 -28.61 37.31 7.08
N SER A 58 -29.24 37.67 5.97
CA SER A 58 -29.51 36.74 4.87
C SER A 58 -28.24 36.29 4.15
N VAL A 59 -27.34 37.24 3.87
CA VAL A 59 -26.05 36.97 3.21
C VAL A 59 -25.10 36.26 4.17
N PHE A 60 -25.14 36.67 5.45
CA PHE A 60 -24.35 36.03 6.49
C PHE A 60 -24.80 34.61 6.77
N VAL A 61 -26.10 34.30 6.81
CA VAL A 61 -26.64 32.93 6.98
C VAL A 61 -26.31 32.04 5.78
N ALA A 62 -26.41 32.56 4.56
CA ALA A 62 -26.03 31.80 3.36
C ALA A 62 -24.54 31.48 3.31
N ALA A 63 -23.67 32.42 3.68
CA ALA A 63 -22.23 32.20 3.79
C ALA A 63 -21.88 31.30 5.00
N PHE A 64 -22.57 31.46 6.15
CA PHE A 64 -22.37 30.64 7.35
C PHE A 64 -22.79 29.19 7.18
N LEU A 65 -23.84 28.93 6.40
CA LEU A 65 -24.26 27.56 6.10
C LEU A 65 -23.46 27.00 4.94
N GLY A 66 -23.25 27.79 3.88
CA GLY A 66 -22.58 27.33 2.67
C GLY A 66 -21.09 27.04 2.87
N PHE A 67 -20.38 27.84 3.66
CA PHE A 67 -18.92 27.72 3.83
C PHE A 67 -18.47 26.49 4.65
N PRO A 68 -19.04 26.15 5.82
CA PRO A 68 -18.68 24.93 6.53
C PRO A 68 -19.16 23.68 5.78
N ILE A 69 -20.30 23.73 5.10
CA ILE A 69 -20.75 22.62 4.23
C ILE A 69 -19.77 22.44 3.06
N ALA A 70 -19.35 23.51 2.39
CA ALA A 70 -18.35 23.46 1.33
C ALA A 70 -16.99 22.95 1.83
N LEU A 71 -16.58 23.29 3.06
CA LEU A 71 -15.34 22.79 3.67
C LEU A 71 -15.43 21.31 4.07
N VAL A 72 -16.58 20.84 4.57
CA VAL A 72 -16.82 19.41 4.84
C VAL A 72 -16.84 18.61 3.54
N VAL A 73 -17.48 19.13 2.50
CA VAL A 73 -17.51 18.49 1.17
C VAL A 73 -16.13 18.51 0.52
N ALA A 74 -15.37 19.60 0.61
CA ALA A 74 -14.00 19.67 0.13
C ALA A 74 -13.10 18.68 0.88
N TRP A 75 -13.25 18.57 2.20
CA TRP A 75 -12.56 17.57 3.02
C TRP A 75 -12.93 16.13 2.61
N SER A 76 -14.21 15.87 2.34
CA SER A 76 -14.67 14.56 1.83
C SER A 76 -14.11 14.25 0.43
N TYR A 77 -14.05 15.23 -0.47
CA TYR A 77 -13.52 15.04 -1.83
C TYR A 77 -12.00 14.90 -1.86
N ASP A 78 -11.28 15.58 -0.98
CA ASP A 78 -9.81 15.48 -0.86
C ASP A 78 -9.37 14.16 -0.19
N ILE A 79 -10.21 13.60 0.69
CA ILE A 79 -10.05 12.21 1.19
C ILE A 79 -10.28 11.17 0.08
N THR A 80 -11.09 11.50 -0.93
CA THR A 80 -11.48 10.53 -1.97
C THR A 80 -10.48 10.44 -3.13
N ARG A 81 -9.55 11.41 -3.28
CA ARG A 81 -8.55 11.38 -4.38
C ARG A 81 -7.35 10.49 -4.12
N LYS A 82 -7.09 10.05 -2.88
CA LYS A 82 -5.97 9.14 -2.54
C LYS A 82 -6.39 7.76 -2.06
N GLY A 83 -7.69 7.44 -2.13
CA GLY A 83 -8.20 6.18 -1.61
C GLY A 83 -8.13 6.12 -0.09
N ILE A 84 -8.98 5.31 0.52
CA ILE A 84 -8.96 5.05 1.95
C ILE A 84 -7.66 4.28 2.25
N VAL A 85 -6.59 5.00 2.60
CA VAL A 85 -5.39 4.40 3.17
C VAL A 85 -5.77 3.95 4.57
N ARG A 86 -5.96 2.63 4.75
CA ARG A 86 -6.15 2.04 6.07
C ARG A 86 -4.99 2.48 6.96
N THR A 87 -5.31 2.88 8.18
CA THR A 87 -4.28 3.33 9.12
C THR A 87 -3.27 2.20 9.29
N PRO A 88 -1.98 2.44 9.01
CA PRO A 88 -0.95 1.43 9.19
C PRO A 88 -1.00 0.87 10.61
N PRO A 89 -0.74 -0.42 10.81
CA PRO A 89 -0.36 -0.94 12.12
C PRO A 89 0.76 -0.06 12.69
N ALA A 90 0.71 0.28 13.98
CA ALA A 90 1.61 1.26 14.60
C ALA A 90 3.11 0.88 14.52
N ASP A 91 3.42 -0.35 14.11
CA ASP A 91 4.73 -0.97 13.98
C ASP A 91 5.02 -1.52 12.57
N ALA A 92 4.19 -1.21 11.56
CA ALA A 92 4.40 -1.77 10.23
C ALA A 92 5.66 -1.16 9.55
N PRO A 93 6.55 -2.00 8.97
CA PRO A 93 7.75 -1.53 8.30
C PRO A 93 7.42 -0.77 7.00
N ASP A 94 8.24 0.23 6.67
CA ASP A 94 8.15 0.95 5.39
C ASP A 94 8.65 0.06 4.24
N VAL A 95 7.87 -0.06 3.17
CA VAL A 95 8.17 -0.93 2.03
C VAL A 95 8.86 -0.13 0.92
N ASN A 96 10.02 -0.61 0.49
CA ASN A 96 10.90 0.01 -0.50
C ASN A 96 11.58 -1.08 -1.37
N SER A 97 12.44 -0.64 -2.30
CA SER A 97 13.03 -1.54 -3.30
C SER A 97 13.90 -2.66 -2.71
N HIS A 98 14.45 -2.47 -1.51
CA HIS A 98 15.32 -3.45 -0.87
C HIS A 98 14.56 -4.48 -0.03
N ASN A 99 13.32 -4.20 0.36
CA ASN A 99 12.55 -5.07 1.27
C ASN A 99 11.16 -5.45 0.75
N HIS A 100 10.76 -5.03 -0.45
CA HIS A 100 9.44 -5.35 -1.01
C HIS A 100 9.19 -6.87 -1.11
N ALA A 101 10.13 -7.63 -1.64
CA ALA A 101 10.04 -9.10 -1.70
C ALA A 101 9.92 -9.72 -0.29
N ALA A 102 10.77 -9.28 0.65
CA ALA A 102 10.69 -9.73 2.04
C ALA A 102 9.37 -9.36 2.72
N ALA A 103 8.73 -8.24 2.34
CA ALA A 103 7.42 -7.86 2.83
C ALA A 103 6.30 -8.77 2.27
N VAL A 104 6.44 -9.25 1.03
CA VAL A 104 5.54 -10.25 0.43
C VAL A 104 5.68 -11.59 1.19
N ASP A 105 6.90 -12.03 1.46
CA ASP A 105 7.15 -13.25 2.26
C ASP A 105 6.59 -13.13 3.68
N LEU A 106 6.79 -11.98 4.33
CA LEU A 106 6.24 -11.73 5.65
C LEU A 106 4.71 -11.74 5.62
N ALA A 107 4.08 -11.20 4.58
CA ALA A 107 2.64 -11.24 4.44
C ALA A 107 2.11 -12.68 4.35
N LEU A 108 2.80 -13.57 3.64
CA LEU A 108 2.44 -15.00 3.60
C LEU A 108 2.43 -15.62 5.01
N VAL A 109 3.45 -15.31 5.82
CA VAL A 109 3.52 -15.78 7.21
C VAL A 109 2.39 -15.20 8.06
N LEU A 110 2.11 -13.91 7.93
CA LEU A 110 1.03 -13.23 8.66
C LEU A 110 -0.36 -13.78 8.30
N LEU A 111 -0.60 -14.13 7.04
CA LEU A 111 -1.84 -14.79 6.63
C LEU A 111 -2.02 -16.15 7.33
N ARG A 112 -0.93 -16.90 7.51
CA ARG A 112 -0.94 -18.20 8.20
C ARG A 112 -1.13 -18.05 9.72
N THR A 113 -0.71 -16.95 10.32
CA THR A 113 -0.94 -16.66 11.75
C THR A 113 -2.30 -16.00 12.01
N GLY A 114 -3.07 -15.67 10.96
CA GLY A 114 -4.38 -15.04 11.06
C GLY A 114 -4.34 -13.50 11.17
N GLU A 115 -3.16 -12.88 11.03
CA GLU A 115 -2.97 -11.43 11.06
C GLU A 115 -3.27 -10.80 9.70
N THR A 116 -4.47 -11.04 9.17
CA THR A 116 -4.86 -10.66 7.81
C THR A 116 -4.76 -9.17 7.54
N GLU A 117 -5.08 -8.31 8.51
CA GLU A 117 -4.99 -6.85 8.32
C GLU A 117 -3.55 -6.37 8.09
N ARG A 118 -2.57 -6.97 8.78
CA ARG A 118 -1.15 -6.65 8.62
C ARG A 118 -0.62 -7.20 7.31
N ALA A 119 -1.02 -8.42 6.95
CA ALA A 119 -0.67 -9.01 5.66
C ALA A 119 -1.20 -8.14 4.51
N ASP A 120 -2.48 -7.78 4.53
CA ASP A 120 -3.12 -6.94 3.51
C ASP A 120 -2.41 -5.60 3.35
N TYR A 121 -2.00 -4.97 4.46
CA TYR A 121 -1.23 -3.74 4.44
C TYR A 121 0.11 -3.91 3.70
N LEU A 122 0.89 -4.96 4.04
CA LEU A 122 2.17 -5.22 3.40
C LEU A 122 2.00 -5.54 1.91
N LEU A 123 1.04 -6.40 1.56
CA LEU A 123 0.74 -6.74 0.16
C LEU A 123 0.36 -5.50 -0.65
N GLN A 124 -0.48 -4.63 -0.10
CA GLN A 124 -0.87 -3.39 -0.76
C GLN A 124 0.33 -2.46 -0.95
N LYS A 125 1.17 -2.30 0.09
CA LYS A 125 2.36 -1.44 0.02
C LYS A 125 3.40 -1.96 -0.95
N SER A 126 3.63 -3.28 -1.00
CA SER A 126 4.47 -3.91 -2.01
C SER A 126 3.90 -3.67 -3.41
N LEU A 127 2.58 -3.81 -3.61
CA LEU A 127 1.94 -3.56 -4.91
C LEU A 127 2.09 -2.11 -5.38
N GLU A 128 1.91 -1.14 -4.47
CA GLU A 128 2.14 0.28 -4.76
C GLU A 128 3.61 0.56 -5.13
N HIS A 129 4.55 -0.17 -4.54
CA HIS A 129 5.96 -0.02 -4.82
C HIS A 129 6.37 -0.64 -6.17
N ILE A 130 5.91 -1.85 -6.48
CA ILE A 130 6.30 -2.55 -7.71
C ILE A 130 5.84 -1.82 -8.97
N ASP A 131 4.76 -1.02 -8.90
CA ASP A 131 4.31 -0.13 -9.98
C ASP A 131 5.35 0.96 -10.34
N THR A 132 6.33 1.21 -9.46
CA THR A 132 7.40 2.21 -9.67
C THR A 132 8.69 1.64 -10.22
N ILE A 133 8.83 0.31 -10.27
CA ILE A 133 10.05 -0.38 -10.67
C ILE A 133 9.79 -1.31 -11.86
N HIS A 134 10.86 -1.74 -12.53
CA HIS A 134 10.74 -2.65 -13.67
C HIS A 134 10.58 -4.10 -13.19
N ARG A 135 9.93 -4.95 -13.99
CA ARG A 135 9.80 -6.40 -13.68
C ARG A 135 11.16 -7.09 -13.65
N PHE A 136 12.04 -6.72 -14.58
CA PHE A 136 13.34 -7.35 -14.81
C PHE A 136 14.50 -6.65 -14.08
N GLY A 137 15.55 -7.41 -13.81
CA GLY A 137 16.81 -6.92 -13.24
C GLY A 137 17.00 -7.29 -11.76
N ILE A 138 18.18 -6.96 -11.22
CA ILE A 138 18.57 -7.29 -9.83
C ILE A 138 17.63 -6.64 -8.79
N ASN A 139 17.05 -5.49 -9.13
CA ASN A 139 16.07 -4.77 -8.30
C ASN A 139 14.65 -4.84 -8.88
N GLY A 140 14.40 -5.78 -9.79
CA GLY A 140 13.08 -5.99 -10.36
C GLY A 140 12.20 -6.84 -9.46
N TYR A 141 10.89 -6.75 -9.65
CA TYR A 141 9.92 -7.46 -8.81
C TYR A 141 9.57 -8.87 -9.30
N ALA A 142 10.19 -9.37 -10.38
CA ALA A 142 10.00 -10.71 -10.91
C ALA A 142 8.52 -11.13 -11.06
N VAL A 143 7.98 -11.89 -10.10
CA VAL A 143 6.58 -12.34 -10.06
C VAL A 143 5.89 -12.01 -8.72
N ASP A 144 6.41 -11.06 -7.96
CA ASP A 144 5.85 -10.63 -6.68
C ASP A 144 4.38 -10.20 -6.81
N ASP A 145 4.00 -9.60 -7.93
CA ASP A 145 2.60 -9.27 -8.25
C ASP A 145 1.71 -10.51 -8.36
N VAL A 146 2.20 -11.59 -8.96
CA VAL A 146 1.51 -12.89 -9.03
C VAL A 146 1.32 -13.46 -7.63
N LEU A 147 2.36 -13.43 -6.79
CA LEU A 147 2.30 -13.89 -5.40
C LEU A 147 1.26 -13.08 -4.61
N ILE A 148 1.30 -11.75 -4.73
CA ILE A 148 0.36 -10.82 -4.08
C ILE A 148 -1.08 -11.12 -4.51
N TYR A 149 -1.36 -11.23 -5.81
CA TYR A 149 -2.71 -11.51 -6.29
C TYR A 149 -3.22 -12.88 -5.85
N THR A 150 -2.34 -13.88 -5.79
CA THR A 150 -2.68 -15.21 -5.29
C THR A 150 -3.07 -15.17 -3.81
N MET A 151 -2.28 -14.50 -2.99
CA MET A 151 -2.55 -14.32 -1.56
C MET A 151 -3.82 -13.51 -1.29
N GLN A 152 -4.19 -12.58 -2.17
CA GLN A 152 -5.46 -11.85 -2.12
C GLN A 152 -6.67 -12.68 -2.60
N GLY A 153 -6.47 -13.94 -3.01
CA GLY A 153 -7.51 -14.81 -3.55
C GLY A 153 -7.95 -14.45 -4.97
N ARG A 154 -7.22 -13.55 -5.66
CA ARG A 154 -7.51 -13.09 -7.03
C ARG A 154 -6.81 -13.99 -8.05
N LYS A 155 -7.18 -15.27 -8.08
CA LYS A 155 -6.53 -16.31 -8.89
C LYS A 155 -6.49 -15.98 -10.38
N ASP A 156 -7.63 -15.55 -10.96
CA ASP A 156 -7.72 -15.21 -12.38
C ASP A 156 -6.73 -14.11 -12.77
N LYS A 157 -6.60 -13.09 -11.90
CA LYS A 157 -5.67 -11.99 -12.11
C LYS A 157 -4.22 -12.46 -11.98
N ALA A 158 -3.92 -13.31 -10.99
CA ALA A 158 -2.58 -13.87 -10.80
C ALA A 158 -2.13 -14.66 -12.04
N ILE A 159 -2.99 -15.53 -12.59
CA ILE A 159 -2.70 -16.32 -13.79
C ILE A 159 -2.51 -15.41 -15.00
N ALA A 160 -3.39 -14.43 -15.21
CA ALA A 160 -3.27 -13.48 -16.32
C ALA A 160 -1.96 -12.68 -16.25
N THR A 161 -1.59 -12.21 -15.06
CA THR A 161 -0.34 -11.48 -14.82
C THR A 161 0.89 -12.38 -15.00
N LEU A 162 0.82 -13.65 -14.58
CA LEU A 162 1.90 -14.61 -14.80
C LEU A 162 2.10 -14.87 -16.29
N ARG A 163 1.01 -15.05 -17.05
CA ARG A 163 1.06 -15.22 -18.51
C ARG A 163 1.72 -14.02 -19.17
N GLN A 164 1.31 -12.81 -18.80
CA GLN A 164 1.93 -11.58 -19.28
C GLN A 164 3.43 -11.53 -18.98
N ALA A 165 3.85 -11.86 -17.76
CA ALA A 165 5.27 -11.88 -17.40
C ALA A 165 6.08 -12.84 -18.27
N VAL A 166 5.51 -14.02 -18.56
CA VAL A 166 6.13 -15.04 -19.41
C VAL A 166 6.21 -14.59 -20.87
N ASP A 167 5.16 -13.95 -21.38
CA ASP A 167 5.12 -13.37 -22.72
C ASP A 167 6.12 -12.21 -22.88
N GLU A 168 6.35 -11.44 -21.81
CA GLU A 168 7.39 -10.39 -21.72
C GLU A 168 8.82 -10.97 -21.62
N GLY A 169 8.96 -12.29 -21.52
CA GLY A 169 10.25 -12.98 -21.52
C GLY A 169 10.83 -13.27 -20.12
N TRP A 170 10.03 -13.16 -19.06
CA TRP A 170 10.49 -13.51 -17.71
C TRP A 170 10.80 -15.00 -17.58
N ARG A 171 12.08 -15.31 -17.29
CA ARG A 171 12.57 -16.68 -17.03
C ARG A 171 13.51 -16.75 -15.82
N GLY A 172 13.70 -15.64 -15.10
CA GLY A 172 14.65 -15.54 -14.00
C GLY A 172 14.20 -16.33 -12.78
N SER A 173 15.01 -17.31 -12.34
CA SER A 173 14.72 -18.17 -11.18
C SER A 173 13.31 -18.79 -11.20
N TRP A 174 12.75 -19.04 -12.39
CA TRP A 174 11.34 -19.42 -12.55
C TRP A 174 10.96 -20.65 -11.73
N TRP A 175 11.84 -21.65 -11.62
CA TRP A 175 11.58 -22.87 -10.87
C TRP A 175 11.48 -22.60 -9.36
N ILE A 176 12.24 -21.62 -8.84
CA ILE A 176 12.18 -21.25 -7.42
C ILE A 176 10.81 -20.65 -7.11
N PHE A 177 10.37 -19.69 -7.93
CA PHE A 177 9.10 -19.02 -7.70
C PHE A 177 7.91 -19.93 -8.00
N LEU A 178 7.87 -20.57 -9.18
CA LEU A 178 6.68 -21.29 -9.63
C LEU A 178 6.55 -22.70 -9.04
N GLU A 179 7.67 -23.37 -8.72
CA GLU A 179 7.64 -24.73 -8.20
C GLU A 179 7.90 -24.80 -6.70
N LEU A 180 8.56 -23.83 -6.08
CA LEU A 180 8.96 -23.90 -4.67
C LEU A 180 8.16 -22.97 -3.75
N ASP A 181 7.65 -21.85 -4.25
CA ASP A 181 6.97 -20.86 -3.42
C ASP A 181 5.61 -21.37 -2.92
N PRO A 182 5.38 -21.42 -1.59
CA PRO A 182 4.10 -21.86 -1.04
C PRO A 182 2.94 -20.90 -1.30
N ALA A 183 3.19 -19.63 -1.61
CA ALA A 183 2.13 -18.67 -1.93
C ALA A 183 1.35 -19.08 -3.18
N LEU A 184 1.98 -19.84 -4.08
CA LEU A 184 1.37 -20.35 -5.31
C LEU A 184 0.70 -21.72 -5.16
N ASP A 185 0.73 -22.34 -3.97
CA ASP A 185 0.04 -23.61 -3.71
C ASP A 185 -1.42 -23.61 -4.20
N PRO A 186 -2.22 -22.53 -4.03
CA PRO A 186 -3.59 -22.50 -4.53
C PRO A 186 -3.76 -22.52 -6.06
N LEU A 187 -2.68 -22.29 -6.83
CA LEU A 187 -2.67 -22.26 -8.29
C LEU A 187 -2.01 -23.52 -8.90
N ARG A 188 -1.33 -24.36 -8.12
CA ARG A 188 -0.55 -25.50 -8.65
C ARG A 188 -1.37 -26.52 -9.44
N ASP A 189 -2.61 -26.75 -9.02
CA ASP A 189 -3.54 -27.68 -9.66
C ASP A 189 -4.34 -27.03 -10.80
N ASP A 190 -4.14 -25.73 -11.05
CA ASP A 190 -4.83 -25.01 -12.10
C ASP A 190 -4.26 -25.39 -13.48
N PRO A 191 -5.09 -25.80 -14.45
CA PRO A 191 -4.62 -26.23 -15.76
C PRO A 191 -3.94 -25.09 -16.55
N GLU A 192 -4.36 -23.83 -16.36
CA GLU A 192 -3.71 -22.70 -17.02
C GLU A 192 -2.34 -22.41 -16.43
N PHE A 193 -2.21 -22.50 -15.09
CA PHE A 193 -0.93 -22.35 -14.42
C PHE A 193 0.06 -23.42 -14.90
N GLN A 194 -0.37 -24.69 -14.95
CA GLN A 194 0.46 -25.79 -15.46
C GLN A 194 0.85 -25.57 -16.92
N SER A 195 -0.07 -25.09 -17.76
CA SER A 195 0.23 -24.73 -19.14
C SER A 195 1.35 -23.70 -19.24
N ILE A 196 1.34 -22.68 -18.39
CA ILE A 196 2.37 -21.63 -18.40
C ILE A 196 3.73 -22.20 -17.97
N VAL A 197 3.75 -23.04 -16.93
CA VAL A 197 4.96 -23.71 -16.44
C VAL A 197 5.56 -24.62 -17.49
N GLU A 198 4.75 -25.41 -18.20
CA GLU A 198 5.25 -26.28 -19.29
C GLU A 198 5.86 -25.48 -20.44
N THR A 199 5.27 -24.33 -20.81
CA THR A 199 5.84 -23.43 -21.83
C THR A 199 7.23 -22.96 -21.41
N ILE A 200 7.39 -22.49 -20.17
CA ILE A 200 8.70 -22.09 -19.65
C ILE A 200 9.68 -23.26 -19.70
N ARG A 201 9.26 -24.45 -19.27
CA ARG A 201 10.13 -25.64 -19.26
C ARG A 201 10.59 -26.02 -20.67
N ALA A 202 9.69 -25.98 -21.65
CA ALA A 202 10.00 -26.25 -23.05
C ALA A 202 11.01 -25.23 -23.59
N ASP A 203 10.82 -23.94 -23.32
CA ASP A 203 11.74 -22.87 -23.72
C ASP A 203 13.14 -23.10 -23.13
N MET A 204 13.22 -23.40 -21.82
CA MET A 204 14.48 -23.62 -21.14
C MET A 204 15.20 -24.88 -21.65
N ALA A 205 14.45 -25.93 -21.99
CA ALA A 205 15.01 -27.15 -22.59
C ALA A 205 15.61 -26.86 -23.97
N ALA A 206 14.92 -26.08 -24.81
CA ALA A 206 15.42 -25.67 -26.11
C ALA A 206 16.69 -24.81 -26.00
N GLN A 207 16.70 -23.82 -25.10
CA GLN A 207 17.88 -22.98 -24.85
C GLN A 207 19.08 -23.81 -24.38
N ARG A 208 18.85 -24.76 -23.47
CA ARG A 208 19.91 -25.66 -22.98
C ARG A 208 20.48 -26.50 -24.12
N GLN A 209 19.63 -27.07 -24.99
CA GLN A 209 20.07 -27.85 -26.13
C GLN A 209 20.91 -27.00 -27.11
N GLN A 210 20.50 -25.76 -27.36
CA GLN A 210 21.26 -24.84 -28.21
C GLN A 210 22.64 -24.54 -27.62
N LEU A 211 22.73 -24.29 -26.31
CA LEU A 211 24.02 -24.09 -25.63
C LEU A 211 24.93 -25.32 -25.72
N ASP A 212 24.38 -26.52 -25.57
CA ASP A 212 25.13 -27.75 -25.70
C ASP A 212 25.66 -27.96 -27.13
N GLN A 213 24.87 -27.59 -28.16
CA GLN A 213 25.33 -27.58 -29.55
C GLN A 213 26.46 -26.57 -29.79
N MET A 214 26.32 -25.34 -29.30
CA MET A 214 27.36 -24.31 -29.42
C MET A 214 28.66 -24.73 -28.71
N ARG A 215 28.55 -25.38 -27.54
CA ARG A 215 29.70 -25.97 -26.84
C ARG A 215 30.35 -27.08 -27.64
N ALA A 216 29.56 -27.99 -28.23
CA ALA A 216 30.08 -29.06 -29.08
C ALA A 216 30.78 -28.51 -30.34
N ASN A 217 30.31 -27.40 -30.88
CA ASN A 217 30.89 -26.71 -32.03
C ASN A 217 32.12 -25.85 -31.67
N GLY A 218 32.48 -25.74 -30.38
CA GLY A 218 33.61 -24.93 -29.91
C GLY A 218 33.38 -23.42 -29.95
N GLU A 219 32.13 -22.96 -30.11
CA GLU A 219 31.77 -21.54 -30.20
C GLU A 219 31.74 -20.83 -28.84
N LEU A 220 31.61 -21.60 -27.75
CA LEU A 220 31.58 -21.06 -26.39
C LEU A 220 32.93 -21.28 -25.68
N PRO A 221 33.49 -20.24 -25.03
CA PRO A 221 34.67 -20.40 -24.19
C PRO A 221 34.37 -21.36 -23.03
N PRO A 222 35.36 -22.15 -22.56
CA PRO A 222 35.17 -23.01 -21.40
C PRO A 222 34.82 -22.17 -20.17
N ILE A 223 33.87 -22.66 -19.38
CA ILE A 223 33.48 -22.02 -18.12
C ILE A 223 34.70 -22.10 -17.17
N PRO A 224 35.18 -20.96 -16.63
CA PRO A 224 36.29 -20.95 -15.69
C PRO A 224 35.96 -21.63 -14.36
#